data_AF-A0A972CHZ9-F1
#
_entry.id   AF-A0A972CHZ9-F1
#
_cell.length_a   1.000
_cell.length_b   1.000
_cell.length_c   1.000
_cell.angle_alpha   90.00
_cell.angle_beta   90.00
_cell.angle_gamma   90.00
#
_symmetry.space_group_name_H-M   'P 1'
#
loop_
_entity.id
_entity.type
_entity.pdbx_description
1 polymer ?
#
loop_
_entity_poly.entity_id
_entity_poly.type
_entity_poly.pdbx_seq_one_letter_code
_entity_poly.pdbx_strand_id
1 'polypeptide(L)'
;MIPVRNIYYMLTYAWENTLKQDRESLLGAEAFDNIYNLLTSVLIQGVNNVIKRGFARGYIDITDEMSVVRGKINLNSTIKEQTLTRKQLVCEYDDFSKDILLNRIIKTTMAKLLS
;
A
#
# COMPACT_ATOMS: atom_id res chain seq x y z
N MET A 1 -24.43 -24.32 -6.29
CA MET A 1 -23.47 -23.21 -6.51
C MET A 1 -24.00 -21.97 -5.82
N ILE A 2 -23.20 -21.25 -5.04
CA ILE A 2 -23.64 -20.02 -4.35
C ILE A 2 -23.51 -18.85 -5.33
N PRO A 3 -24.56 -18.03 -5.53
CA PRO A 3 -24.46 -16.83 -6.37
C PRO A 3 -23.41 -15.85 -5.85
N VAL A 4 -22.60 -15.27 -6.75
CA VAL A 4 -21.55 -14.28 -6.39
C VAL A 4 -22.13 -13.09 -5.62
N ARG A 5 -23.37 -12.70 -5.94
CA ARG A 5 -24.13 -11.66 -5.22
C ARG A 5 -24.33 -11.98 -3.72
N ASN A 6 -24.57 -13.25 -3.37
CA ASN A 6 -24.75 -13.65 -1.97
C ASN A 6 -23.43 -13.53 -1.20
N ILE A 7 -22.32 -13.89 -1.84
CA ILE A 7 -20.98 -13.74 -1.26
C ILE A 7 -20.67 -12.25 -1.02
N TYR A 8 -21.03 -11.38 -1.96
CA TYR A 8 -20.90 -9.93 -1.78
C TYR A 8 -21.67 -9.44 -0.54
N TYR A 9 -22.94 -9.84 -0.37
CA TYR A 9 -23.71 -9.44 0.81
C TYR A 9 -23.11 -9.96 2.11
N MET A 10 -22.62 -11.20 2.14
CA MET A 10 -21.91 -11.74 3.31
C MET A 10 -20.65 -10.93 3.62
N LEU A 11 -19.86 -10.56 2.61
CA LEU A 11 -18.68 -9.71 2.77
C LEU A 11 -19.06 -8.32 3.30
N THR A 12 -20.12 -7.70 2.77
CA THR A 12 -20.58 -6.39 3.27
C THR A 12 -20.98 -6.43 4.72
N TYR A 13 -21.58 -7.54 5.17
CA TYR A 13 -21.96 -7.74 6.56
C TYR A 13 -20.74 -7.96 7.45
N ALA A 14 -19.79 -8.81 7.03
CA ALA A 14 -18.57 -9.08 7.78
C ALA A 14 -17.68 -7.84 7.94
N TRP A 15 -17.73 -6.91 6.98
CA TRP A 15 -17.00 -5.63 7.00
C TRP A 15 -17.86 -4.46 7.50
N GLU A 16 -18.78 -4.69 8.43
CA GLU A 16 -19.56 -3.61 9.10
C GLU A 16 -20.19 -2.60 8.12
N ASN A 17 -20.72 -3.07 6.98
CA ASN A 17 -21.28 -2.25 5.91
C ASN A 17 -20.33 -1.22 5.25
N THR A 18 -19.02 -1.22 5.51
CA THR A 18 -18.09 -0.26 4.87
C THR A 18 -18.07 -0.41 3.34
N LEU A 19 -18.43 -1.60 2.86
CA LEU A 19 -18.54 -1.91 1.43
C LEU A 19 -19.88 -1.44 0.81
N LYS A 20 -20.95 -1.20 1.58
CA LYS A 20 -22.30 -0.95 1.04
C LYS A 20 -22.51 0.44 0.46
N GLN A 21 -21.82 1.46 0.96
CA GLN A 21 -22.22 2.86 0.80
C GLN A 21 -22.17 3.39 -0.65
N ASP A 22 -21.54 2.65 -1.59
CA ASP A 22 -21.25 3.14 -2.95
C ASP A 22 -21.33 2.05 -4.05
N ARG A 23 -21.89 0.87 -3.73
CA ARG A 23 -21.56 -0.38 -4.44
C ARG A 23 -22.72 -1.31 -4.75
N GLU A 24 -23.96 -0.98 -4.37
CA GLU A 24 -25.13 -1.78 -4.79
C GLU A 24 -25.41 -1.66 -6.29
N SER A 25 -25.03 -0.54 -6.92
CA SER A 25 -25.10 -0.34 -8.37
C SER A 25 -24.21 -1.30 -9.16
N LEU A 26 -23.10 -1.78 -8.57
CA LEU A 26 -22.20 -2.77 -9.20
C LEU A 26 -22.84 -4.17 -9.31
N LEU A 27 -23.93 -4.43 -8.58
CA LEU A 27 -24.66 -5.69 -8.62
C LEU A 27 -25.81 -5.67 -9.65
N GLY A 28 -26.10 -4.51 -10.26
CA GLY A 28 -27.14 -4.33 -11.24
C GLY A 28 -26.56 -4.16 -12.64
N ALA A 29 -26.96 -5.05 -13.56
CA ALA A 29 -26.65 -5.14 -15.00
C ALA A 29 -25.57 -6.15 -15.43
N GLU A 30 -24.55 -6.46 -14.63
CA GLU A 30 -23.57 -7.52 -14.96
C GLU A 30 -23.43 -8.48 -13.78
N ALA A 31 -23.90 -9.73 -13.95
CA ALA A 31 -23.57 -10.79 -13.00
C ALA A 31 -22.08 -11.09 -13.15
N PHE A 32 -21.27 -10.79 -12.14
CA PHE A 32 -19.87 -11.21 -12.12
C PHE A 32 -19.78 -12.73 -12.34
N ASP A 33 -19.01 -13.16 -13.35
CA ASP A 33 -18.83 -14.58 -13.68
C ASP A 33 -18.22 -15.37 -12.52
N ASN A 34 -17.36 -14.73 -11.73
CA ASN A 34 -16.70 -15.33 -10.59
C ASN A 34 -16.43 -14.30 -9.47
N ILE A 35 -16.02 -14.81 -8.30
CA ILE A 35 -15.69 -13.97 -7.14
C ILE A 35 -14.46 -13.07 -7.38
N TYR A 36 -13.52 -13.47 -8.22
CA TYR A 36 -12.31 -12.68 -8.51
C TYR A 36 -12.66 -11.40 -9.25
N ASN A 37 -13.60 -11.44 -10.20
CA ASN A 37 -14.09 -10.27 -10.93
C ASN A 37 -14.79 -9.29 -9.98
N LEU A 38 -15.59 -9.81 -9.03
CA LEU A 38 -16.21 -9.01 -7.98
C LEU A 38 -15.16 -8.34 -7.08
N LEU A 39 -14.16 -9.09 -6.59
CA LEU A 39 -13.13 -8.54 -5.70
C LEU A 39 -12.22 -7.54 -6.42
N THR A 40 -11.94 -7.78 -7.71
CA THR A 40 -11.15 -6.87 -8.55
C THR A 40 -11.88 -5.56 -8.79
N SER A 41 -13.18 -5.59 -9.10
CA SER A 41 -13.97 -4.35 -9.27
C SER A 41 -14.03 -3.54 -7.98
N VAL A 42 -14.23 -4.21 -6.83
CA VAL A 42 -14.15 -3.61 -5.50
C VAL A 42 -12.78 -2.97 -5.24
N LEU A 43 -11.69 -3.66 -5.57
CA LEU A 43 -10.33 -3.14 -5.42
C LEU A 43 -10.09 -1.90 -6.29
N ILE A 44 -10.46 -1.94 -7.57
CA ILE A 44 -10.28 -0.83 -8.52
C ILE A 44 -11.01 0.42 -8.02
N GLN A 45 -12.25 0.28 -7.57
CA GLN A 45 -13.01 1.41 -7.03
C GLN A 45 -12.38 1.96 -5.75
N GLY A 46 -11.92 1.08 -4.85
CA GLY A 46 -11.19 1.47 -3.65
C GLY A 46 -9.91 2.26 -3.97
N VAL A 47 -9.11 1.78 -4.93
CA VAL A 47 -7.89 2.46 -5.38
C VAL A 47 -8.18 3.80 -6.05
N ASN A 48 -9.24 3.89 -6.87
CA ASN A 48 -9.66 5.17 -7.45
C ASN A 48 -10.00 6.21 -6.37
N ASN A 49 -10.65 5.79 -5.29
CA ASN A 49 -10.93 6.67 -4.16
C ASN A 49 -9.66 7.10 -3.43
N VAL A 50 -8.69 6.20 -3.26
CA VAL A 50 -7.35 6.53 -2.70
C VAL A 50 -6.61 7.52 -3.62
N ILE A 51 -6.63 7.31 -4.93
CA ILE A 51 -5.98 8.22 -5.90
C ILE A 51 -6.59 9.62 -5.82
N LYS A 52 -7.92 9.74 -5.77
CA LYS A 52 -8.63 11.02 -5.65
C LYS A 52 -8.29 11.77 -4.35
N ARG A 53 -8.18 11.05 -3.22
CA ARG A 53 -7.81 11.62 -1.92
C ARG A 53 -6.31 11.90 -1.78
N GLY A 54 -5.49 11.22 -2.60
CA GLY A 54 -4.04 11.18 -2.49
C GLY A 54 -3.58 9.99 -1.66
N PHE A 55 -2.49 9.33 -2.11
CA PHE A 55 -1.87 8.24 -1.37
C PHE A 55 -1.43 8.68 0.02
N ALA A 56 -1.70 7.83 1.01
CA ALA A 56 -1.19 7.99 2.36
C ALA A 56 0.36 8.06 2.33
N ARG A 57 0.90 8.92 3.18
CA ARG A 57 2.34 9.05 3.42
C ARG A 57 2.61 8.75 4.89
N GLY A 58 3.78 8.20 5.16
CA GLY A 58 4.24 7.95 6.52
C GLY A 58 5.75 8.09 6.61
N TYR A 59 6.23 8.16 7.84
CA TYR A 59 7.66 8.12 8.11
C TYR A 59 8.17 6.69 7.97
N ILE A 60 9.28 6.53 7.27
CA ILE A 60 10.04 5.30 7.19
C ILE A 60 11.45 5.56 7.71
N ASP A 61 11.95 4.67 8.55
CA ASP A 61 13.30 4.77 9.08
C ASP A 61 14.29 4.36 7.98
N ILE A 62 15.20 5.27 7.64
CA ILE A 62 16.24 5.04 6.64
C ILE A 62 17.60 5.11 7.34
N THR A 63 18.46 4.15 7.01
CA THR A 63 19.88 4.19 7.33
C THR A 63 20.66 4.18 6.03
N ASP A 64 21.43 5.24 5.76
CA ASP A 64 22.12 5.42 4.49
C ASP A 64 23.50 6.08 4.64
N GLU A 65 24.42 5.80 3.70
CA GLU A 65 25.75 6.40 3.63
C GLU A 65 25.70 7.73 2.88
N MET A 66 25.86 8.84 3.60
CA MET A 66 25.71 10.18 3.02
C MET A 66 26.98 11.02 3.19
N SER A 67 27.30 11.83 2.17
CA SER A 67 28.37 12.85 2.24
C SER A 67 27.95 14.11 3.02
N VAL A 68 26.65 14.23 3.31
CA VAL A 68 26.06 15.32 4.09
C VAL A 68 25.35 14.71 5.29
N VAL A 69 25.46 15.36 6.45
CA VAL A 69 24.80 14.92 7.67
C VAL A 69 23.29 15.17 7.56
N ARG A 70 22.48 14.11 7.70
CA ARG A 70 21.02 14.16 7.81
C ARG A 70 20.57 13.32 8.99
N GLY A 71 19.79 13.90 9.91
CA GLY A 71 19.32 13.18 11.09
C GLY A 71 20.45 12.80 12.05
N LYS A 72 20.44 11.56 12.54
CA LYS A 72 21.36 11.05 13.55
C LYS A 72 22.53 10.31 12.90
N ILE A 73 23.75 10.67 13.26
CA ILE A 73 24.95 9.96 12.78
C ILE A 73 25.09 8.64 13.54
N ASN A 74 25.17 7.52 12.82
CA ASN A 74 25.56 6.23 13.38
C ASN A 74 27.08 6.06 13.29
N LEU A 75 27.77 6.48 14.36
CA LEU A 75 29.23 6.40 14.46
C LEU A 75 29.75 4.96 14.43
N ASN A 76 29.00 4.01 15.02
CA ASN A 76 29.41 2.60 15.06
C ASN A 76 29.49 2.01 13.65
N SER A 77 28.43 2.20 12.85
CA SER A 77 28.41 1.74 11.45
C SER A 77 29.43 2.49 10.61
N THR A 78 29.53 3.81 10.76
CA THR A 78 30.53 4.66 10.07
C THR A 78 31.97 4.16 10.26
N ILE A 79 32.35 3.81 11.50
CA ILE A 79 33.69 3.30 11.82
C ILE A 79 33.86 1.87 11.29
N LYS A 80 32.86 1.01 11.51
CA LYS A 80 32.90 -0.41 11.12
C LYS A 80 33.02 -0.58 9.60
N GLU A 81 32.31 0.23 8.83
CA GLU A 81 32.29 0.22 7.37
C GLU A 81 33.37 1.13 6.75
N GLN A 82 34.15 1.83 7.58
CA GLN A 82 35.23 2.74 7.17
C GLN A 82 34.79 3.83 6.19
N THR A 83 33.53 4.26 6.26
CA THR A 83 32.91 5.20 5.30
C THR A 83 33.60 6.58 5.30
N LEU A 84 34.27 6.93 6.40
CA LEU A 84 35.09 8.14 6.53
C LEU A 84 36.21 8.22 5.47
N THR A 85 36.75 7.08 5.03
CA THR A 85 37.78 7.05 3.96
C THR A 85 37.24 7.61 2.63
N ARG A 86 35.93 7.44 2.40
CA ARG A 86 35.19 7.98 1.25
C ARG A 86 34.52 9.32 1.55
N LYS A 87 34.81 9.94 2.70
CA LYS A 87 34.18 11.17 3.20
C LYS A 87 32.66 11.06 3.35
N GLN A 88 32.17 9.88 3.74
CA GLN A 88 30.75 9.60 4.00
C GLN A 88 30.54 9.19 5.44
N LEU A 89 29.31 9.43 5.94
CA LEU A 89 28.85 9.05 7.27
C LEU A 89 27.58 8.21 7.13
N VAL A 90 27.46 7.15 7.92
CA VAL A 90 26.21 6.40 8.03
C VAL A 90 25.23 7.22 8.87
N CYS A 91 24.10 7.59 8.29
CA CYS A 91 23.10 8.46 8.91
C CYS A 91 21.75 7.75 9.01
N GLU A 92 21.10 7.87 10.17
CA GLU A 92 19.75 7.39 10.48
C GLU A 92 18.77 8.57 10.48
N TYR A 93 17.72 8.50 9.68
CA TYR A 93 16.71 9.55 9.60
C TYR A 93 15.36 9.03 9.14
N ASP A 94 14.31 9.77 9.49
CA ASP A 94 12.95 9.45 9.08
C ASP A 94 12.64 10.15 7.75
N ASP A 95 12.23 9.39 6.73
CA ASP A 95 11.82 9.93 5.44
C ASP A 95 10.29 9.91 5.28
N PHE A 96 9.71 11.05 4.90
CA PHE A 96 8.26 11.15 4.71
C PHE A 96 7.86 10.68 3.31
N SER A 97 7.63 9.37 3.20
CA SER A 97 7.50 8.68 1.92
C SER A 97 6.09 8.16 1.65
N LYS A 98 5.78 7.96 0.37
CA LYS A 98 4.61 7.18 -0.09
C LYS A 98 4.89 5.67 -0.07
N ASP A 99 6.15 5.25 0.07
CA ASP A 99 6.53 3.84 0.02
C ASP A 99 6.33 3.13 1.37
N ILE A 100 5.12 3.28 1.92
CA ILE A 100 4.69 2.64 3.16
C ILE A 100 4.02 1.28 2.88
N LEU A 101 3.95 0.42 3.89
CA LEU A 101 3.38 -0.93 3.79
C LEU A 101 2.00 -0.95 3.12
N LEU A 102 1.11 -0.03 3.50
CA LEU A 102 -0.25 0.04 2.93
C LEU A 102 -0.23 0.22 1.41
N ASN A 103 0.60 1.13 0.89
CA ASN A 103 0.70 1.38 -0.54
C ASN A 103 1.43 0.24 -1.26
N ARG A 104 2.39 -0.43 -0.61
CA ARG A 104 3.05 -1.62 -1.13
C ARG A 104 2.07 -2.79 -1.29
N ILE A 105 1.17 -3.01 -0.33
CA ILE A 105 0.12 -4.06 -0.42
C ILE A 105 -0.80 -3.80 -1.63
N ILE A 106 -1.26 -2.56 -1.80
CA ILE A 106 -2.10 -2.19 -2.96
C ILE A 106 -1.34 -2.42 -4.27
N LYS A 107 -0.12 -1.87 -4.37
CA LYS A 107 0.71 -1.96 -5.59
C LYS A 107 1.00 -3.41 -5.98
N THR A 108 1.40 -4.24 -5.01
CA THR A 108 1.72 -5.65 -5.24
C THR A 108 0.49 -6.48 -5.60
N THR A 109 -0.66 -6.21 -4.97
CA THR A 109 -1.92 -6.87 -5.32
C THR A 109 -2.34 -6.56 -6.75
N MET A 110 -2.27 -5.28 -7.17
CA MET A 110 -2.55 -4.90 -8.55
C MET A 110 -1.57 -5.53 -9.55
N ALA A 111 -0.28 -5.56 -9.22
CA ALA A 111 0.72 -6.20 -10.08
C ALA A 111 0.45 -7.69 -10.29
N LYS A 112 -0.01 -8.41 -9.25
CA LYS A 112 -0.39 -9.83 -9.34
C LYS A 112 -1.66 -10.08 -10.16
N LEU A 113 -2.55 -9.10 -10.30
CA LEU A 113 -3.75 -9.23 -11.14
C LEU A 113 -3.46 -8.98 -12.62
N LEU A 114 -2.34 -8.32 -12.93
CA LEU A 114 -1.91 -8.00 -14.29
C LEU A 114 -0.93 -9.04 -14.88
N SER A 115 -0.32 -9.87 -14.03
CA SER A 115 0.57 -10.98 -14.42
C SER A 115 -0.20 -12.23 -14.80
#